data_AF-A0A3S8XHR6-F1
#
_entry.id   AF-A0A3S8XHR6-F1
#
_cell.length_a   1.000
_cell.length_b   1.000
_cell.length_c   1.000
_cell.angle_alpha   90.00
_cell.angle_beta   90.00
_cell.angle_gamma   90.00
#
_symmetry.space_group_name_H-M   'P 1'
#
loop_
_entity.id
_entity.type
_entity.pdbx_description
1 polymer ?
#
loop_
_entity_poly.entity_id
_entity_poly.type
_entity_poly.pdbx_seq_one_letter_code
_entity_poly.pdbx_strand_id
1 'polypeptide(L)'
;MTAFILVSGMFTGTHIWQDTVARLTAAGSEVHTVALTGLDGPRAAGDGAVDLETHIADVLAVVDSVVGAAGGAGGRRIVLVGHDYGIHPAVGAADRRAEHIERIVYLDSGLPRDGVPALAAVPDQSLRDRLARTPGTAGTAGADETPGLLPPPALDEWPRWGSTAGVPDAALDRLTALAAPQPLGTLLQPLRLTGAVAPVPTTGVLCTGNGTSIELMQMLVRLGDPALRPLTDPRVTFFELPTGHWPMLSCPAELTDVLLRAAAGEGHRLEPVDDAEGPGHLRPFLMDVPDVPRERHGNIDLYLPDAGEPRPAVVFVHGGPVPADARPTPRDWPGLTGYARCVAGDGAVGVLLDHRLHDLGDYERAAADVAAAVELARADPRVDGDRIALWFFSGGGLIAADWLDAPPAWLRCLAATYPVLAPLPNWGLSETRLRPVRAVANAGDLPIVLTRVGLEMPELAATVEEFLAEAKDRGADVEVIDVPNGHHGFETIDVTDESRAAVRHAMRTVLGHAFGTGTEPGTGAGTP
;
A
#
# COMPACT_ATOMS: atom_id res chain seq x y z
N MET A 1 21.51 -28.93 -11.62
CA MET A 1 21.86 -27.55 -12.03
C MET A 1 20.58 -26.74 -12.04
N THR A 2 20.62 -25.50 -11.53
CA THR A 2 19.46 -24.59 -11.55
C THR A 2 19.56 -23.70 -12.78
N ALA A 3 18.44 -23.55 -13.51
CA ALA A 3 18.32 -22.63 -14.63
C ALA A 3 17.43 -21.46 -14.21
N PHE A 4 17.96 -20.24 -14.26
CA PHE A 4 17.19 -19.02 -14.04
C PHE A 4 16.69 -18.47 -15.36
N ILE A 5 15.40 -18.17 -15.44
CA ILE A 5 14.80 -17.45 -16.57
C ILE A 5 14.35 -16.09 -16.05
N LEU A 6 14.94 -15.01 -16.57
CA LEU A 6 14.75 -13.64 -16.10
C LEU A 6 13.86 -12.87 -17.09
N VAL A 7 12.76 -12.31 -16.61
CA VAL A 7 11.77 -11.58 -17.40
C VAL A 7 11.67 -10.14 -16.90
N SER A 8 11.97 -9.18 -17.78
CA SER A 8 11.99 -7.75 -17.48
C SER A 8 10.60 -7.12 -17.39
N GLY A 9 10.51 -6.02 -16.65
CA GLY A 9 9.31 -5.19 -16.49
C GLY A 9 9.01 -4.26 -17.67
N MET A 10 8.03 -3.37 -17.48
CA MET A 10 7.59 -2.45 -18.53
C MET A 10 8.74 -1.57 -19.05
N PHE A 11 8.71 -1.28 -20.35
CA PHE A 11 9.70 -0.44 -21.07
C PHE A 11 11.14 -0.95 -21.07
N THR A 12 11.44 -2.03 -20.34
CA THR A 12 12.80 -2.53 -20.15
C THR A 12 13.02 -3.83 -20.91
N GLY A 13 14.28 -4.21 -21.08
CA GLY A 13 14.67 -5.45 -21.76
C GLY A 13 15.76 -6.18 -21.01
N THR A 14 16.32 -7.22 -21.63
CA THR A 14 17.40 -8.08 -21.13
C THR A 14 18.63 -7.30 -20.62
N HIS A 15 18.85 -6.08 -21.10
CA HIS A 15 19.99 -5.24 -20.71
C HIS A 15 20.05 -4.91 -19.22
N ILE A 16 18.92 -4.89 -18.50
CA ILE A 16 18.90 -4.60 -17.05
C ILE A 16 19.49 -5.74 -16.23
N TRP A 17 19.58 -6.95 -16.79
CA TRP A 17 20.02 -8.15 -16.09
C TRP A 17 21.51 -8.45 -16.25
N GLN A 18 22.28 -7.63 -16.97
CA GLN A 18 23.67 -7.92 -17.34
C GLN A 18 24.53 -8.35 -16.14
N ASP A 19 24.48 -7.58 -15.05
CA ASP A 19 25.27 -7.86 -13.85
C ASP A 19 24.75 -9.10 -13.09
N THR A 20 23.43 -9.25 -12.97
CA THR A 20 22.79 -10.41 -12.34
C THR A 20 23.12 -11.70 -13.09
N VAL A 21 23.09 -11.68 -14.43
CA VAL A 21 23.47 -12.82 -15.29
C VAL A 21 24.93 -13.21 -15.02
N ALA A 22 25.85 -12.25 -15.09
CA ALA A 22 27.27 -12.51 -14.86
C ALA A 22 27.52 -13.16 -13.48
N ARG A 23 26.83 -12.69 -12.45
CA ARG A 23 26.97 -13.20 -11.07
C ARG A 23 26.35 -14.57 -10.86
N LEU A 24 25.13 -14.81 -11.37
CA LEU A 24 24.49 -16.13 -11.32
C LEU A 24 25.27 -17.18 -12.11
N THR A 25 25.81 -16.82 -13.27
CA THR A 25 26.69 -17.70 -14.05
C THR A 25 28.00 -17.99 -13.31
N ALA A 26 28.62 -16.99 -12.68
CA ALA A 26 29.80 -17.20 -11.85
C ALA A 26 29.53 -18.11 -10.64
N ALA A 27 28.29 -18.12 -10.13
CA ALA A 27 27.82 -19.05 -9.10
C ALA A 27 27.46 -20.45 -9.63
N GLY A 28 27.68 -20.73 -10.93
CA GLY A 28 27.47 -22.05 -11.54
C GLY A 28 26.03 -22.33 -11.98
N SER A 29 25.18 -21.29 -12.07
CA SER A 29 23.81 -21.43 -12.59
C SER A 29 23.77 -21.23 -14.10
N GLU A 30 22.82 -21.91 -14.75
CA GLU A 30 22.42 -21.59 -16.12
C GLU A 30 21.47 -20.40 -16.07
N VAL A 31 21.64 -19.40 -16.95
CA VAL A 31 20.85 -18.16 -16.89
C VAL A 31 20.41 -17.78 -18.29
N HIS A 32 19.12 -17.49 -18.44
CA HIS A 32 18.49 -17.05 -19.67
C HIS A 32 17.70 -15.78 -19.40
N THR A 33 17.86 -14.78 -20.24
CA THR A 33 17.06 -13.55 -20.21
C THR A 33 16.06 -13.59 -21.36
N VAL A 34 14.79 -13.34 -21.09
CA VAL A 34 13.74 -13.37 -22.12
C VAL A 34 13.72 -12.04 -22.86
N ALA A 35 13.95 -12.07 -24.17
CA ALA A 35 13.79 -10.91 -25.04
C ALA A 35 12.32 -10.84 -25.49
N LEU A 36 11.53 -9.98 -24.86
CA LEU A 36 10.09 -9.87 -25.08
C LEU A 36 9.81 -9.14 -26.39
N THR A 37 8.96 -9.74 -27.23
CA THR A 37 8.60 -9.22 -28.54
C THR A 37 8.06 -7.79 -28.44
N GLY A 38 8.64 -6.87 -29.21
CA GLY A 38 8.23 -5.46 -29.22
C GLY A 38 8.88 -4.58 -28.15
N LEU A 39 9.67 -5.15 -27.24
CA LEU A 39 10.59 -4.41 -26.37
C LEU A 39 12.02 -4.58 -26.88
N ASP A 40 12.61 -5.75 -26.63
CA ASP A 40 13.96 -6.12 -27.06
C ASP A 40 14.00 -7.40 -27.92
N GLY A 41 12.88 -8.13 -27.98
CA GLY A 41 12.66 -9.24 -28.90
C GLY A 41 12.34 -8.75 -30.32
N PRO A 42 12.80 -9.46 -31.37
CA PRO A 42 12.54 -9.09 -32.76
C PRO A 42 11.05 -9.20 -33.08
N ARG A 43 10.54 -8.25 -33.86
CA ARG A 43 9.18 -8.30 -34.41
C ARG A 43 9.23 -8.79 -35.85
N ALA A 44 8.47 -9.83 -36.20
CA ALA A 44 8.42 -10.27 -37.60
C ALA A 44 7.52 -9.33 -38.43
N ALA A 45 7.86 -9.19 -39.71
CA ALA A 45 7.08 -8.39 -40.63
C ALA A 45 5.71 -9.04 -40.84
N GLY A 46 4.64 -8.35 -40.45
CA GLY A 46 3.26 -8.83 -40.56
C GLY A 46 2.65 -9.37 -39.26
N ASP A 47 3.41 -9.38 -38.15
CA ASP A 47 2.86 -9.73 -36.84
C ASP A 47 1.75 -8.75 -36.43
N GLY A 48 0.64 -9.31 -35.93
CA GLY A 48 -0.49 -8.56 -35.37
C GLY A 48 -0.11 -7.69 -34.16
N ALA A 49 -1.08 -7.04 -33.54
CA ALA A 49 -0.83 -6.28 -32.31
C ALA A 49 -0.18 -7.20 -31.25
N VAL A 50 0.90 -6.73 -30.61
CA VAL A 50 1.58 -7.49 -29.55
C VAL A 50 0.74 -7.39 -28.28
N ASP A 51 0.48 -8.56 -27.69
CA ASP A 51 -0.38 -8.73 -26.54
C ASP A 51 0.29 -9.60 -25.46
N LEU A 52 -0.43 -9.84 -24.36
CA LEU A 52 0.10 -10.62 -23.24
C LEU A 52 0.39 -12.08 -23.63
N GLU A 53 -0.44 -12.69 -24.48
CA GLU A 53 -0.20 -14.05 -24.99
C GLU A 53 1.06 -14.12 -25.87
N THR A 54 1.38 -13.06 -26.61
CA THR A 54 2.65 -12.95 -27.33
C THR A 54 3.83 -13.01 -26.36
N HIS A 55 3.80 -12.23 -25.27
CA HIS A 55 4.86 -12.24 -24.25
C HIS A 55 4.92 -13.56 -23.47
N ILE A 56 3.78 -14.22 -23.23
CA ILE A 56 3.75 -15.58 -22.66
C ILE A 56 4.44 -16.57 -23.60
N ALA A 57 4.22 -16.47 -24.91
CA ALA A 57 4.86 -17.32 -25.90
C ALA A 57 6.39 -17.14 -25.93
N ASP A 58 6.88 -15.91 -25.76
CA ASP A 58 8.32 -15.62 -25.66
C ASP A 58 8.94 -16.32 -24.44
N VAL A 59 8.29 -16.25 -23.28
CA VAL A 59 8.76 -16.94 -22.06
C VAL A 59 8.71 -18.46 -22.24
N LEU A 60 7.64 -19.00 -22.83
CA LEU A 60 7.50 -20.42 -23.11
C LEU A 60 8.58 -20.94 -24.04
N ALA A 61 8.96 -20.18 -25.06
CA ALA A 61 10.03 -20.58 -25.98
C ALA A 61 11.37 -20.79 -25.25
N VAL A 62 11.67 -19.95 -24.27
CA VAL A 62 12.87 -20.10 -23.43
C VAL A 62 12.74 -21.29 -22.48
N VAL A 63 11.58 -21.47 -21.82
CA VAL A 63 11.31 -22.65 -20.97
C VAL A 63 11.49 -23.94 -21.77
N ASP A 64 10.85 -24.05 -22.94
CA ASP A 64 10.90 -25.23 -23.79
C ASP A 64 12.31 -25.51 -24.33
N SER A 65 13.11 -24.47 -24.59
CA SER A 65 14.52 -24.60 -24.97
C SER A 65 15.36 -25.21 -23.84
N VAL A 66 15.19 -24.72 -22.61
CA VAL A 66 15.89 -25.22 -21.41
C VAL A 66 15.49 -26.68 -21.12
N VAL A 67 14.21 -27.01 -21.26
CA VAL A 67 13.70 -28.38 -21.09
C VAL A 67 14.25 -29.31 -22.18
N GLY A 68 14.20 -28.89 -23.45
CA GLY A 68 14.67 -29.68 -24.59
C GLY A 68 16.17 -30.00 -24.53
N ALA A 69 16.99 -29.09 -24.02
CA ALA A 69 18.43 -29.29 -23.83
C ALA A 69 18.79 -30.32 -22.72
N ALA A 70 17.80 -30.89 -21.99
CA ALA A 70 18.03 -31.79 -20.86
C ALA A 70 18.07 -33.30 -21.17
N GLY A 71 17.81 -33.72 -22.41
CA GLY A 71 18.23 -35.03 -22.92
C GLY A 71 17.88 -36.28 -22.09
N GLY A 72 16.81 -36.27 -21.28
CA GLY A 72 16.29 -37.46 -20.60
C GLY A 72 17.02 -37.94 -19.34
N ALA A 73 18.07 -37.26 -18.85
CA ALA A 73 18.78 -37.66 -17.63
C ALA A 73 19.01 -36.48 -16.67
N GLY A 74 18.10 -36.31 -15.71
CA GLY A 74 18.17 -35.33 -14.62
C GLY A 74 17.44 -34.02 -14.93
N GLY A 75 16.21 -33.88 -14.42
CA GLY A 75 15.39 -32.68 -14.62
C GLY A 75 16.12 -31.41 -14.16
N ARG A 76 16.28 -30.43 -15.06
CA ARG A 76 16.74 -29.09 -14.68
C ARG A 76 15.67 -28.45 -13.80
N ARG A 77 16.09 -27.84 -12.70
CA ARG A 77 15.19 -27.04 -11.85
C ARG A 77 15.11 -25.65 -12.43
N ILE A 78 13.95 -25.27 -12.98
CA ILE A 78 13.74 -23.95 -13.55
C ILE A 78 13.22 -23.01 -12.47
N VAL A 79 13.91 -21.89 -12.27
CA VAL A 79 13.47 -20.77 -11.44
C VAL A 79 13.11 -19.63 -12.37
N LEU A 80 11.83 -19.27 -12.40
CA LEU A 80 11.30 -18.23 -13.26
C LEU A 80 11.16 -16.93 -12.48
N VAL A 81 11.91 -15.91 -12.85
CA VAL A 81 11.97 -14.61 -12.17
C VAL A 81 11.27 -13.57 -13.03
N GLY A 82 10.17 -13.03 -12.53
CA GLY A 82 9.47 -11.91 -13.16
C GLY A 82 9.66 -10.64 -12.36
N HIS A 83 10.21 -9.61 -13.00
CA HIS A 83 10.29 -8.26 -12.43
C HIS A 83 9.12 -7.41 -12.91
N ASP A 84 8.46 -6.68 -12.00
CA ASP A 84 7.39 -5.74 -12.34
C ASP A 84 6.33 -6.41 -13.26
N TYR A 85 6.00 -5.86 -14.43
CA TYR A 85 5.10 -6.42 -15.42
C TYR A 85 5.53 -7.82 -15.88
N GLY A 86 6.83 -8.10 -15.94
CA GLY A 86 7.40 -9.37 -16.39
C GLY A 86 6.91 -10.59 -15.61
N ILE A 87 6.35 -10.39 -14.42
CA ILE A 87 5.67 -11.46 -13.67
C ILE A 87 4.42 -12.00 -14.36
N HIS A 88 3.70 -11.20 -15.16
CA HIS A 88 2.48 -11.63 -15.84
C HIS A 88 2.76 -12.69 -16.91
N PRO A 89 3.64 -12.46 -17.91
CA PRO A 89 3.99 -13.51 -18.86
C PRO A 89 4.73 -14.67 -18.19
N ALA A 90 5.50 -14.42 -17.12
CA ALA A 90 6.12 -15.49 -16.34
C ALA A 90 5.10 -16.46 -15.72
N VAL A 91 4.10 -15.94 -14.98
CA VAL A 91 3.06 -16.76 -14.37
C VAL A 91 2.21 -17.45 -15.45
N GLY A 92 1.89 -16.77 -16.56
CA GLY A 92 1.16 -17.37 -17.68
C GLY A 92 1.91 -18.54 -18.33
N ALA A 93 3.24 -18.45 -18.46
CA ALA A 93 4.08 -19.54 -18.95
C ALA A 93 4.20 -20.67 -17.92
N ALA A 94 4.38 -20.33 -16.64
CA ALA A 94 4.45 -21.31 -15.56
C ALA A 94 3.15 -22.12 -15.42
N ASP A 95 1.98 -21.52 -15.62
CA ASP A 95 0.70 -22.25 -15.64
C ASP A 95 0.62 -23.28 -16.79
N ARG A 96 1.28 -23.02 -17.91
CA ARG A 96 1.31 -23.92 -19.09
C ARG A 96 2.41 -24.98 -19.03
N ARG A 97 3.37 -24.88 -18.09
CA ARG A 97 4.54 -25.75 -17.92
C ARG A 97 4.84 -26.03 -16.44
N ALA A 98 3.81 -26.11 -15.60
CA ALA A 98 3.95 -26.16 -14.14
C ALA A 98 4.84 -27.33 -13.68
N GLU A 99 4.83 -28.45 -14.40
CA GLU A 99 5.63 -29.64 -14.16
C GLU A 99 7.14 -29.43 -14.32
N HIS A 100 7.56 -28.33 -14.96
CA HIS A 100 8.96 -27.99 -15.19
C HIS A 100 9.46 -26.83 -14.33
N ILE A 101 8.56 -26.09 -13.68
CA ILE A 101 8.90 -24.93 -12.87
C ILE A 101 9.07 -25.35 -11.41
N GLU A 102 10.29 -25.20 -10.90
CA GLU A 102 10.62 -25.46 -9.49
C GLU A 102 10.12 -24.34 -8.59
N ARG A 103 10.22 -23.09 -9.07
CA ARG A 103 9.85 -21.89 -8.31
C ARG A 103 9.60 -20.69 -9.21
N ILE A 104 8.68 -19.83 -8.79
CA ILE A 104 8.45 -18.51 -9.38
C ILE A 104 8.92 -17.45 -8.39
N VAL A 105 9.74 -16.50 -8.84
CA VAL A 105 10.18 -15.35 -8.05
C VAL A 105 9.50 -14.10 -8.57
N TYR A 106 8.75 -13.45 -7.67
CA TYR A 106 8.06 -12.18 -7.85
C TYR A 106 9.01 -11.08 -7.40
N LEU A 107 9.76 -10.50 -8.34
CA LEU A 107 10.74 -9.46 -8.03
C LEU A 107 10.08 -8.08 -8.12
N ASP A 108 9.81 -7.49 -6.95
CA ASP A 108 9.17 -6.19 -6.80
C ASP A 108 7.97 -5.98 -7.73
N SER A 109 7.05 -6.96 -7.70
CA SER A 109 5.92 -7.05 -8.61
C SER A 109 4.61 -7.31 -7.87
N GLY A 110 3.49 -6.99 -8.49
CA GLY A 110 2.16 -7.40 -8.01
C GLY A 110 1.94 -8.92 -8.06
N LEU A 111 0.77 -9.36 -7.62
CA LEU A 111 0.33 -10.76 -7.66
C LEU A 111 -0.71 -10.95 -8.77
N PRO A 112 -0.34 -11.45 -9.96
CA PRO A 112 -1.29 -11.65 -11.04
C PRO A 112 -2.40 -12.63 -10.63
N ARG A 113 -3.62 -12.34 -11.07
CA ARG A 113 -4.80 -13.17 -10.84
C ARG A 113 -5.46 -13.51 -12.18
N ASP A 114 -6.10 -14.67 -12.24
CA ASP A 114 -6.88 -15.05 -13.42
C ASP A 114 -7.94 -13.98 -13.73
N GLY A 115 -8.04 -13.60 -15.01
CA GLY A 115 -8.94 -12.59 -15.51
C GLY A 115 -8.58 -11.15 -15.17
N VAL A 116 -7.48 -10.89 -14.44
CA VAL A 116 -7.03 -9.54 -14.12
C VAL A 116 -5.93 -9.12 -15.11
N PRO A 117 -6.10 -7.97 -15.81
CA PRO A 117 -5.08 -7.46 -16.73
C PRO A 117 -3.90 -6.85 -15.97
N ALA A 118 -2.71 -6.84 -16.59
CA ALA A 118 -1.50 -6.30 -15.95
C ALA A 118 -1.59 -4.81 -15.64
N LEU A 119 -2.44 -4.06 -16.36
CA LEU A 119 -2.76 -2.67 -16.07
C LEU A 119 -3.18 -2.46 -14.61
N ALA A 120 -3.83 -3.44 -13.95
CA ALA A 120 -4.26 -3.31 -12.56
C ALA A 120 -3.09 -3.20 -11.56
N ALA A 121 -1.89 -3.65 -11.93
CA ALA A 121 -0.69 -3.57 -11.10
C ALA A 121 0.15 -2.31 -11.36
N VAL A 122 -0.22 -1.49 -12.35
CA VAL A 122 0.49 -0.24 -12.66
C VAL A 122 0.24 0.78 -11.54
N PRO A 123 1.28 1.31 -10.87
CA PRO A 123 1.11 2.25 -9.78
C PRO A 123 0.31 3.49 -10.19
N ASP A 124 0.70 4.15 -11.29
CA ASP A 124 0.09 5.40 -11.77
C ASP A 124 -1.42 5.24 -12.04
N GLN A 125 -2.22 5.74 -11.11
CA GLN A 125 -3.67 5.66 -11.19
C GLN A 125 -4.23 6.46 -12.37
N SER A 126 -3.67 7.63 -12.65
CA SER A 126 -4.14 8.49 -13.74
C SER A 126 -3.99 7.78 -15.09
N LEU A 127 -2.90 7.02 -15.25
CA LEU A 127 -2.66 6.17 -16.41
C LEU A 127 -3.66 5.01 -16.46
N ARG A 128 -3.89 4.30 -15.35
CA ARG A 128 -4.88 3.21 -15.29
C ARG A 128 -6.27 3.69 -15.71
N ASP A 129 -6.71 4.80 -15.15
CA ASP A 129 -7.99 5.43 -15.44
C ASP A 129 -8.13 5.85 -16.91
N ARG A 130 -7.08 6.47 -17.46
CA ARG A 130 -7.05 6.88 -18.87
C ARG A 130 -7.16 5.68 -19.81
N LEU A 131 -6.39 4.63 -19.55
CA LEU A 131 -6.37 3.42 -20.39
C LEU A 131 -7.64 2.57 -20.22
N ALA A 132 -8.23 2.52 -19.03
CA ALA A 132 -9.49 1.80 -18.77
C ALA A 132 -10.70 2.45 -19.47
N ARG A 133 -10.70 3.79 -19.65
CA ARG A 133 -11.77 4.54 -20.32
C ARG A 133 -11.71 4.46 -21.85
N THR A 134 -10.64 3.92 -22.43
CA THR A 134 -10.48 3.78 -23.88
C THR A 134 -10.36 2.32 -24.32
N PRO A 135 -11.37 1.44 -24.08
CA PRO A 135 -11.35 0.12 -24.67
C PRO A 135 -11.65 0.24 -26.17
N GLY A 136 -10.65 -0.04 -27.01
CA GLY A 136 -10.86 -0.34 -28.44
C GLY A 136 -10.84 0.83 -29.42
N THR A 137 -10.33 2.01 -29.05
CA THR A 137 -9.95 3.02 -30.06
C THR A 137 -8.53 3.47 -29.82
N ALA A 138 -7.73 3.50 -30.88
CA ALA A 138 -6.62 4.43 -31.00
C ALA A 138 -7.19 5.85 -30.88
N GLY A 139 -7.45 6.32 -29.66
CA GLY A 139 -8.07 7.60 -29.39
C GLY A 139 -7.03 8.69 -29.54
N THR A 140 -7.22 9.55 -30.55
CA THR A 140 -6.59 10.87 -30.75
C THR A 140 -5.23 11.03 -30.08
N ALA A 141 -4.24 10.38 -30.69
CA ALA A 141 -2.84 10.62 -30.42
C ALA A 141 -2.60 12.14 -30.35
N GLY A 142 -1.96 12.61 -29.27
CA GLY A 142 -1.12 13.79 -29.41
C GLY A 142 -0.17 13.59 -30.60
N ALA A 143 0.30 14.66 -31.23
CA ALA A 143 1.02 14.57 -32.51
C ALA A 143 2.24 13.61 -32.54
N ASP A 144 2.71 13.13 -31.37
CA ASP A 144 3.83 12.20 -31.19
C ASP A 144 3.46 10.79 -30.64
N GLU A 145 2.18 10.43 -30.45
CA GLU A 145 1.80 9.11 -29.89
C GLU A 145 1.57 8.05 -30.98
N THR A 146 2.31 6.94 -30.92
CA THR A 146 2.11 5.80 -31.85
C THR A 146 0.90 4.97 -31.39
N PRO A 147 -0.12 4.75 -32.24
CA PRO A 147 -1.32 4.00 -31.87
C PRO A 147 -1.01 2.62 -31.27
N GLY A 148 -1.56 2.32 -30.10
CA GLY A 148 -1.42 1.02 -29.45
C GLY A 148 -0.10 0.83 -28.68
N LEU A 149 0.76 1.84 -28.60
CA LEU A 149 1.97 1.84 -27.78
C LEU A 149 1.87 2.91 -26.70
N LEU A 150 2.34 2.57 -25.50
CA LEU A 150 2.57 3.52 -24.42
C LEU A 150 4.04 4.00 -24.52
N PRO A 151 4.29 5.32 -24.63
CA PRO A 151 5.65 5.84 -24.73
C PRO A 151 6.48 5.50 -23.48
N PRO A 152 7.80 5.30 -23.62
CA PRO A 152 8.68 5.10 -22.47
C PRO A 152 8.79 6.39 -21.64
N PRO A 153 9.03 6.27 -20.32
CA PRO A 153 9.20 7.41 -19.44
C PRO A 153 10.48 8.20 -19.77
N ALA A 154 10.40 9.54 -19.64
CA ALA A 154 11.58 10.37 -19.54
C ALA A 154 12.30 10.18 -18.19
N LEU A 155 13.51 10.73 -18.06
CA LEU A 155 14.36 10.55 -16.87
C LEU A 155 13.65 10.95 -15.57
N ASP A 156 12.91 12.06 -15.58
CA ASP A 156 12.16 12.59 -14.45
C ASP A 156 10.80 11.91 -14.23
N GLU A 157 10.38 11.03 -15.14
CA GLU A 157 9.10 10.30 -15.06
C GLU A 157 9.23 8.89 -14.48
N TRP A 158 10.45 8.35 -14.38
CA TRP A 158 10.69 7.04 -13.74
C TRP A 158 10.08 6.89 -12.34
N PRO A 159 10.09 7.92 -11.46
CA PRO A 159 9.45 7.82 -10.14
C PRO A 159 7.94 7.52 -10.17
N ARG A 160 7.26 7.70 -11.31
CA ARG A 160 5.85 7.29 -11.48
C ARG A 160 5.68 5.78 -11.63
N TRP A 161 6.74 5.08 -12.02
CA TRP A 161 6.79 3.65 -12.28
C TRP A 161 7.37 2.86 -11.11
N GLY A 162 8.20 3.51 -10.29
CA GLY A 162 8.76 2.95 -9.08
C GLY A 162 9.90 3.83 -8.56
N SER A 163 10.24 3.65 -7.29
CA SER A 163 11.35 4.34 -6.65
C SER A 163 12.67 4.06 -7.37
N THR A 164 13.42 5.11 -7.71
CA THR A 164 14.77 5.00 -8.29
C THR A 164 15.85 4.94 -7.21
N ALA A 165 15.49 4.84 -5.92
CA ALA A 165 16.43 4.80 -4.81
C ALA A 165 17.50 3.71 -5.01
N GLY A 166 18.77 4.07 -4.79
CA GLY A 166 19.91 3.16 -4.94
C GLY A 166 20.37 2.92 -6.38
N VAL A 167 19.61 3.31 -7.41
CA VAL A 167 20.05 3.20 -8.81
C VAL A 167 21.08 4.30 -9.09
N PRO A 168 22.32 3.97 -9.52
CA PRO A 168 23.30 4.99 -9.87
C PRO A 168 22.84 5.84 -11.07
N ASP A 169 23.15 7.14 -11.08
CA ASP A 169 22.75 8.07 -12.16
C ASP A 169 23.08 7.53 -13.56
N ALA A 170 24.30 7.00 -13.76
CA ALA A 170 24.70 6.44 -15.05
C ALA A 170 23.88 5.20 -15.47
N ALA A 171 23.39 4.42 -14.49
CA ALA A 171 22.49 3.30 -14.75
C ALA A 171 21.08 3.79 -15.07
N LEU A 172 20.60 4.84 -14.41
CA LEU A 172 19.31 5.47 -14.69
C LEU A 172 19.27 6.17 -16.05
N ASP A 173 20.35 6.86 -16.43
CA ASP A 173 20.55 7.43 -17.77
C ASP A 173 20.49 6.33 -18.84
N ARG A 174 21.17 5.20 -18.58
CA ARG A 174 21.17 4.06 -19.49
C ARG A 174 19.81 3.37 -19.57
N LEU A 175 19.11 3.23 -18.44
CA LEU A 175 17.74 2.71 -18.37
C LEU A 175 16.81 3.56 -19.24
N THR A 176 16.89 4.89 -19.11
CA THR A 176 16.13 5.85 -19.92
C THR A 176 16.47 5.75 -21.40
N ALA A 177 17.76 5.73 -21.74
CA ALA A 177 18.23 5.71 -23.14
C ALA A 177 17.87 4.42 -23.88
N LEU A 178 17.67 3.32 -23.15
CA LEU A 178 17.32 2.01 -23.70
C LEU A 178 15.85 1.64 -23.50
N ALA A 179 15.04 2.54 -22.96
CA ALA A 179 13.63 2.29 -22.73
C ALA A 179 12.87 2.20 -24.06
N ALA A 180 12.04 1.16 -24.20
CA ALA A 180 11.24 0.90 -25.39
C ALA A 180 9.75 1.20 -25.13
N PRO A 181 8.98 1.67 -26.11
CA PRO A 181 7.53 1.83 -25.94
C PRO A 181 6.84 0.50 -25.59
N GLN A 182 5.94 0.50 -24.60
CA GLN A 182 5.22 -0.69 -24.18
C GLN A 182 3.99 -0.95 -25.07
N PRO A 183 3.81 -2.14 -25.67
CA PRO A 183 2.59 -2.46 -26.38
C PRO A 183 1.37 -2.53 -25.45
N LEU A 184 0.32 -1.73 -25.70
CA LEU A 184 -0.84 -1.65 -24.80
C LEU A 184 -1.63 -2.96 -24.70
N GLY A 185 -1.58 -3.81 -25.73
CA GLY A 185 -2.21 -5.13 -25.71
C GLY A 185 -1.71 -5.99 -24.56
N THR A 186 -0.45 -5.81 -24.15
CA THR A 186 0.15 -6.59 -23.05
C THR A 186 -0.35 -6.16 -21.68
N LEU A 187 -0.77 -4.90 -21.54
CA LEU A 187 -1.30 -4.36 -20.29
C LEU A 187 -2.81 -4.57 -20.17
N LEU A 188 -3.52 -4.48 -21.30
CA LEU A 188 -4.98 -4.48 -21.34
C LEU A 188 -5.59 -5.89 -21.45
N GLN A 189 -4.86 -6.86 -22.00
CA GLN A 189 -5.36 -8.23 -22.12
C GLN A 189 -5.42 -8.89 -20.73
N PRO A 190 -6.58 -9.43 -20.31
CA PRO A 190 -6.67 -10.21 -19.08
C PRO A 190 -5.78 -11.45 -19.12
N LEU A 191 -5.03 -11.69 -18.05
CA LEU A 191 -4.28 -12.94 -17.87
C LEU A 191 -5.25 -14.12 -17.78
N ARG A 192 -4.98 -15.21 -18.48
CA ARG A 192 -5.76 -16.45 -18.41
C ARG A 192 -4.92 -17.58 -17.81
N LEU A 193 -5.40 -18.10 -16.68
CA LEU A 193 -4.77 -19.19 -15.94
C LEU A 193 -5.74 -20.37 -15.82
N THR A 194 -5.21 -21.58 -15.97
CA THR A 194 -5.93 -22.84 -15.75
C THR A 194 -5.96 -23.24 -14.27
N GLY A 195 -5.07 -22.64 -13.46
CA GLY A 195 -4.87 -22.99 -12.05
C GLY A 195 -3.76 -24.02 -11.83
N ALA A 196 -3.13 -24.51 -12.91
CA ALA A 196 -2.02 -25.45 -12.86
C ALA A 196 -0.76 -24.84 -12.19
N VAL A 197 -0.64 -23.51 -12.13
CA VAL A 197 0.44 -22.82 -11.41
C VAL A 197 0.27 -22.82 -9.89
N ALA A 198 -0.95 -23.01 -9.37
CA ALA A 198 -1.24 -22.92 -7.93
C ALA A 198 -0.36 -23.78 -7.00
N PRO A 199 0.07 -25.01 -7.37
CA PRO A 199 0.95 -25.80 -6.51
C PRO A 199 2.44 -25.40 -6.57
N VAL A 200 2.85 -24.56 -7.53
CA VAL A 200 4.25 -24.18 -7.75
C VAL A 200 4.70 -23.27 -6.61
N PRO A 201 5.83 -23.58 -5.93
CA PRO A 201 6.37 -22.71 -4.89
C PRO A 201 6.70 -21.30 -5.41
N THR A 202 6.46 -20.29 -4.58
CA THR A 202 6.70 -18.90 -4.96
C THR A 202 7.56 -18.17 -3.93
N THR A 203 8.28 -17.15 -4.39
CA THR A 203 9.04 -16.26 -3.51
C THR A 203 8.81 -14.82 -3.91
N GLY A 204 8.41 -13.97 -2.96
CA GLY A 204 8.38 -12.52 -3.14
C GLY A 204 9.74 -11.91 -2.76
N VAL A 205 10.26 -11.03 -3.60
CA VAL A 205 11.42 -10.19 -3.28
C VAL A 205 10.95 -8.74 -3.26
N LEU A 206 10.86 -8.16 -2.07
CA LEU A 206 10.25 -6.86 -1.82
C LEU A 206 11.35 -5.80 -1.75
N CYS A 207 11.22 -4.71 -2.51
CA CYS A 207 12.18 -3.61 -2.44
C CYS A 207 11.66 -2.56 -1.44
N THR A 208 12.28 -2.47 -0.27
CA THR A 208 11.76 -1.62 0.83
C THR A 208 11.84 -0.14 0.50
N GLY A 209 12.86 0.28 -0.28
CA GLY A 209 12.95 1.63 -0.83
C GLY A 209 11.89 1.95 -1.89
N ASN A 210 11.13 0.95 -2.35
CA ASN A 210 9.94 1.13 -3.19
C ASN A 210 8.62 1.14 -2.38
N GLY A 211 8.67 0.99 -1.06
CA GLY A 211 7.50 1.11 -0.18
C GLY A 211 6.83 -0.21 0.20
N THR A 212 7.49 -1.35 0.02
CA THR A 212 6.98 -2.65 0.47
C THR A 212 8.00 -3.40 1.30
N SER A 213 7.57 -3.86 2.48
CA SER A 213 8.33 -4.71 3.40
C SER A 213 7.55 -5.97 3.78
N ILE A 214 8.25 -6.96 4.31
CA ILE A 214 7.69 -8.18 4.91
C ILE A 214 6.73 -7.79 6.03
N GLU A 215 7.10 -6.83 6.89
CA GLU A 215 6.22 -6.41 7.99
C GLU A 215 4.95 -5.74 7.46
N LEU A 216 5.03 -4.92 6.41
CA LEU A 216 3.85 -4.36 5.75
C LEU A 216 2.96 -5.47 5.18
N MET A 217 3.54 -6.48 4.53
CA MET A 217 2.77 -7.64 4.04
C MET A 217 2.16 -8.46 5.17
N GLN A 218 2.89 -8.63 6.27
CA GLN A 218 2.40 -9.30 7.47
C GLN A 218 1.21 -8.54 8.08
N MET A 219 1.28 -7.21 8.13
CA MET A 219 0.19 -6.35 8.60
C MET A 219 -1.05 -6.51 7.70
N LEU A 220 -0.90 -6.46 6.37
CA LEU A 220 -2.02 -6.66 5.46
C LEU A 220 -2.66 -8.05 5.60
N VAL A 221 -1.85 -9.10 5.80
CA VAL A 221 -2.35 -10.45 6.11
C VAL A 221 -3.12 -10.47 7.43
N ARG A 222 -2.64 -9.77 8.47
CA ARG A 222 -3.28 -9.66 9.79
C ARG A 222 -4.63 -8.93 9.76
N LEU A 223 -4.91 -8.14 8.72
CA LEU A 223 -6.25 -7.59 8.47
C LEU A 223 -7.26 -8.68 8.06
N GLY A 224 -6.80 -9.87 7.68
CA GLY A 224 -7.67 -11.03 7.44
C GLY A 224 -8.37 -11.05 6.08
N ASP A 225 -7.90 -10.27 5.10
CA ASP A 225 -8.41 -10.31 3.73
C ASP A 225 -8.24 -11.73 3.14
N PRO A 226 -9.33 -12.41 2.75
CA PRO A 226 -9.27 -13.72 2.10
C PRO A 226 -8.36 -13.76 0.87
N ALA A 227 -8.22 -12.66 0.12
CA ALA A 227 -7.37 -12.57 -1.05
C ALA A 227 -5.87 -12.69 -0.73
N LEU A 228 -5.47 -12.39 0.51
CA LEU A 228 -4.07 -12.44 0.97
C LEU A 228 -3.73 -13.76 1.70
N ARG A 229 -4.72 -14.58 2.06
CA ARG A 229 -4.49 -15.90 2.70
C ARG A 229 -3.54 -16.81 1.92
N PRO A 230 -3.53 -16.85 0.57
CA PRO A 230 -2.55 -17.66 -0.15
C PRO A 230 -1.09 -17.30 0.14
N LEU A 231 -0.80 -16.07 0.61
CA LEU A 231 0.56 -15.61 0.93
C LEU A 231 1.15 -16.28 2.18
N THR A 232 0.32 -16.93 3.00
CA THR A 232 0.76 -17.67 4.20
C THR A 232 0.91 -19.17 3.93
N ASP A 233 0.76 -19.62 2.68
CA ASP A 233 1.04 -21.02 2.33
C ASP A 233 2.52 -21.34 2.60
N PRO A 234 2.86 -22.51 3.19
CA PRO A 234 4.24 -22.86 3.53
C PRO A 234 5.25 -22.85 2.37
N ARG A 235 4.76 -22.88 1.13
CA ARG A 235 5.58 -22.83 -0.10
C ARG A 235 5.91 -21.41 -0.55
N VAL A 236 5.24 -20.41 0.02
CA VAL A 236 5.47 -18.98 -0.22
C VAL A 236 6.52 -18.47 0.75
N THR A 237 7.58 -17.86 0.22
CA THR A 237 8.62 -17.22 1.03
C THR A 237 8.87 -15.79 0.60
N PHE A 238 9.48 -14.98 1.46
CA PHE A 238 9.77 -13.58 1.21
C PHE A 238 11.22 -13.22 1.53
N PHE A 239 11.75 -12.28 0.77
CA PHE A 239 13.00 -11.58 1.02
C PHE A 239 12.78 -10.08 0.85
N GLU A 240 13.67 -9.30 1.43
CA GLU A 240 13.74 -7.86 1.25
C GLU A 240 15.08 -7.46 0.64
N LEU A 241 15.04 -6.40 -0.15
CA LEU A 241 16.23 -5.68 -0.61
C LEU A 241 16.09 -4.20 -0.26
N PRO A 242 17.11 -3.57 0.35
CA PRO A 242 17.06 -2.17 0.80
C PRO A 242 17.32 -1.20 -0.37
N THR A 243 16.47 -1.25 -1.38
CA THR A 243 16.60 -0.46 -2.61
C THR A 243 15.25 -0.10 -3.21
N GLY A 244 15.24 0.72 -4.26
CA GLY A 244 14.07 1.02 -5.07
C GLY A 244 13.71 -0.11 -6.06
N HIS A 245 12.90 0.21 -7.05
CA HIS A 245 12.20 -0.73 -7.92
C HIS A 245 13.10 -1.56 -8.86
N TRP A 246 14.37 -1.16 -9.07
CA TRP A 246 15.30 -1.83 -9.99
C TRP A 246 16.52 -2.46 -9.28
N PRO A 247 16.33 -3.50 -8.46
CA PRO A 247 17.39 -4.15 -7.69
C PRO A 247 18.52 -4.75 -8.54
N MET A 248 18.22 -5.11 -9.80
CA MET A 248 19.23 -5.58 -10.76
C MET A 248 20.21 -4.49 -11.20
N LEU A 249 19.86 -3.21 -11.02
CA LEU A 249 20.73 -2.07 -11.31
C LEU A 249 21.38 -1.51 -10.05
N SER A 250 20.65 -1.47 -8.93
CA SER A 250 21.11 -0.85 -7.69
C SER A 250 21.94 -1.77 -6.79
N CYS A 251 21.56 -3.05 -6.69
CA CYS A 251 22.17 -4.02 -5.77
C CYS A 251 22.24 -5.43 -6.39
N PRO A 252 22.88 -5.61 -7.55
CA PRO A 252 22.89 -6.88 -8.27
C PRO A 252 23.60 -8.02 -7.50
N ALA A 253 24.50 -7.71 -6.57
CA ALA A 253 25.16 -8.69 -5.73
C ALA A 253 24.19 -9.31 -4.72
N GLU A 254 23.49 -8.46 -3.98
CA GLU A 254 22.47 -8.83 -3.00
C GLU A 254 21.29 -9.54 -3.67
N LEU A 255 20.84 -9.04 -4.82
CA LEU A 255 19.81 -9.71 -5.62
C LEU A 255 20.24 -11.13 -6.03
N THR A 256 21.49 -11.32 -6.45
CA THR A 256 22.01 -12.65 -6.81
C THR A 256 21.94 -13.60 -5.62
N ASP A 257 22.38 -13.17 -4.43
CA ASP A 257 22.30 -13.99 -3.21
C ASP A 257 20.86 -14.39 -2.90
N VAL A 258 19.94 -13.43 -2.92
CA VAL A 258 18.50 -13.65 -2.71
C VAL A 258 17.94 -14.65 -3.72
N LEU A 259 18.26 -14.54 -5.01
CA LEU A 259 17.78 -15.46 -6.05
C LEU A 259 18.29 -16.89 -5.84
N LEU A 260 19.55 -17.05 -5.41
CA LEU A 260 20.11 -18.38 -5.10
C LEU A 260 19.45 -19.01 -3.88
N ARG A 261 19.19 -18.22 -2.84
CA ARG A 261 18.50 -18.66 -1.62
C ARG A 261 17.03 -18.97 -1.86
N ALA A 262 16.35 -18.13 -2.65
CA ALA A 262 15.00 -18.40 -3.13
C ALA A 262 14.95 -19.73 -3.90
N ALA A 263 15.89 -19.98 -4.81
CA ALA A 263 16.01 -21.26 -5.52
C ALA A 263 16.24 -22.47 -4.60
N ALA A 264 16.80 -22.26 -3.41
CA ALA A 264 16.94 -23.29 -2.37
C ALA A 264 15.69 -23.45 -1.47
N GLY A 265 14.65 -22.64 -1.68
CA GLY A 265 13.41 -22.64 -0.89
C GLY A 265 13.54 -21.92 0.46
N GLU A 266 14.56 -21.09 0.62
CA GLU A 266 14.73 -20.23 1.79
C GLU A 266 13.83 -18.99 1.72
N GLY A 267 13.80 -18.24 2.83
CA GLY A 267 13.11 -16.96 2.98
C GLY A 267 12.18 -16.94 4.18
N HIS A 268 11.70 -15.75 4.51
CA HIS A 268 10.71 -15.54 5.56
C HIS A 268 9.34 -16.08 5.13
N ARG A 269 8.54 -16.58 6.07
CA ARG A 269 7.16 -16.98 5.81
C ARG A 269 6.24 -16.11 6.64
N LEU A 270 5.22 -15.55 6.00
CA LEU A 270 4.20 -14.79 6.71
C LEU A 270 3.38 -15.73 7.59
N GLU A 271 3.00 -15.22 8.75
CA GLU A 271 2.15 -15.88 9.72
C GLU A 271 0.68 -15.66 9.34
N PRO A 272 -0.15 -16.73 9.32
CA PRO A 272 -1.58 -16.57 9.16
C PRO A 272 -2.21 -15.83 10.35
N VAL A 273 -3.40 -15.28 10.13
CA VAL A 273 -4.23 -14.79 11.23
C VAL A 273 -4.52 -15.96 12.18
N ASP A 274 -4.33 -15.74 13.48
CA ASP A 274 -4.72 -16.72 14.49
C ASP A 274 -6.26 -16.86 14.47
N ASP A 275 -6.75 -18.06 14.16
CA ASP A 275 -8.19 -18.35 14.09
C ASP A 275 -8.89 -18.16 15.44
N ALA A 276 -8.19 -18.30 16.57
CA ALA A 276 -8.75 -18.13 17.91
C ALA A 276 -8.83 -16.66 18.34
N GLU A 277 -7.82 -15.84 17.98
CA GLU A 277 -7.79 -14.41 18.33
C GLU A 277 -8.48 -13.52 17.29
N GLY A 278 -8.54 -13.99 16.04
CA GLY A 278 -9.05 -13.23 14.90
C GLY A 278 -8.18 -12.03 14.48
N PRO A 279 -8.62 -11.27 13.47
CA PRO A 279 -7.93 -10.08 12.99
C PRO A 279 -7.73 -9.04 14.10
N GLY A 280 -6.56 -8.40 14.13
CA GLY A 280 -6.19 -7.46 15.19
C GLY A 280 -7.22 -6.33 15.41
N HIS A 281 -7.73 -5.74 14.33
CA HIS A 281 -8.71 -4.66 14.38
C HIS A 281 -10.09 -5.07 14.93
N LEU A 282 -10.37 -6.37 15.06
CA LEU A 282 -11.61 -6.92 15.64
C LEU A 282 -11.45 -7.37 17.09
N ARG A 283 -10.24 -7.28 17.66
CA ARG A 283 -10.00 -7.59 19.06
C ARG A 283 -10.58 -6.47 19.96
N PRO A 284 -10.89 -6.76 21.24
CA PRO A 284 -11.44 -5.76 22.14
C PRO A 284 -10.57 -4.51 22.24
N PHE A 285 -11.22 -3.35 22.36
CA PHE A 285 -10.52 -2.10 22.64
C PHE A 285 -9.79 -2.18 23.98
N LEU A 286 -8.61 -1.57 24.05
CA LEU A 286 -7.77 -1.67 25.22
C LEU A 286 -8.47 -1.21 26.50
N MET A 287 -9.29 -0.14 26.48
CA MET A 287 -9.87 0.48 27.67
C MET A 287 -11.29 -0.01 27.95
N ASP A 288 -11.68 0.04 29.23
CA ASP A 288 -13.09 -0.03 29.60
C ASP A 288 -13.83 1.19 29.05
N VAL A 289 -14.97 0.96 28.41
CA VAL A 289 -15.74 2.00 27.72
C VAL A 289 -17.08 2.23 28.43
N PRO A 290 -17.56 3.48 28.51
CA PRO A 290 -18.89 3.76 29.03
C PRO A 290 -19.96 3.17 28.11
N ASP A 291 -21.10 2.78 28.69
CA ASP A 291 -22.25 2.28 27.93
C ASP A 291 -23.04 3.45 27.33
N VAL A 292 -22.50 3.99 26.23
CA VAL A 292 -23.16 5.04 25.44
C VAL A 292 -23.85 4.41 24.24
N PRO A 293 -25.18 4.64 24.07
CA PRO A 293 -25.91 4.11 22.94
C PRO A 293 -25.46 4.77 21.64
N ARG A 294 -25.54 3.99 20.56
CA ARG A 294 -25.27 4.45 19.20
C ARG A 294 -26.56 4.88 18.52
N GLU A 295 -26.54 6.05 17.88
CA GLU A 295 -27.54 6.47 16.91
C GLU A 295 -26.96 6.47 15.49
N ARG A 296 -27.55 5.69 14.57
CA ARG A 296 -27.09 5.61 13.18
C ARG A 296 -27.89 6.55 12.28
N HIS A 297 -27.21 7.49 11.63
CA HIS A 297 -27.78 8.52 10.77
C HIS A 297 -27.12 8.48 9.39
N GLY A 298 -27.68 7.70 8.48
CA GLY A 298 -27.10 7.49 7.16
C GLY A 298 -25.70 6.86 7.24
N ASN A 299 -24.67 7.63 6.87
CA ASN A 299 -23.28 7.19 6.85
C ASN A 299 -22.49 7.52 8.13
N ILE A 300 -23.11 8.17 9.11
CA ILE A 300 -22.46 8.45 10.40
C ILE A 300 -23.17 7.73 11.54
N ASP A 301 -22.40 7.44 12.58
CA ASP A 301 -22.89 6.99 13.88
C ASP A 301 -22.55 8.06 14.93
N LEU A 302 -23.55 8.44 15.73
CA LEU A 302 -23.41 9.40 16.81
C LEU A 302 -23.43 8.69 18.16
N TYR A 303 -22.49 9.07 19.01
CA TYR A 303 -22.39 8.71 20.42
C TYR A 303 -22.51 9.99 21.21
N LEU A 304 -23.66 10.17 21.87
CA LEU A 304 -24.03 11.43 22.48
C LEU A 304 -23.73 11.42 23.98
N PRO A 305 -23.15 12.50 24.52
CA PRO A 305 -23.05 12.68 25.96
C PRO A 305 -24.45 12.98 26.54
N ASP A 306 -24.62 12.74 27.85
CA ASP A 306 -25.83 13.16 28.56
C ASP A 306 -25.80 14.67 28.80
N ALA A 307 -26.28 15.43 27.81
CA ALA A 307 -26.28 16.90 27.82
C ALA A 307 -27.56 17.47 27.20
N GLY A 308 -28.08 18.55 27.80
CA GLY A 308 -29.25 19.28 27.30
C GLY A 308 -28.94 20.38 26.28
N GLU A 309 -27.66 20.60 25.98
CA GLU A 309 -27.16 21.64 25.07
C GLU A 309 -26.21 21.04 24.03
N PRO A 310 -25.98 21.70 22.87
CA PRO A 310 -25.04 21.22 21.87
C PRO A 310 -23.61 21.10 22.43
N ARG A 311 -22.91 20.03 22.06
CA ARG A 311 -21.55 19.74 22.57
C ARG A 311 -20.54 19.68 21.43
N PRO A 312 -19.25 20.00 21.68
CA PRO A 312 -18.19 19.77 20.71
C PRO A 312 -18.19 18.32 20.23
N ALA A 313 -17.72 18.08 19.01
CA ALA A 313 -17.66 16.73 18.44
C ALA A 313 -16.25 16.32 18.03
N VAL A 314 -15.97 15.03 18.11
CA VAL A 314 -14.77 14.40 17.56
C VAL A 314 -15.21 13.43 16.47
N VAL A 315 -14.77 13.68 15.24
CA VAL A 315 -15.05 12.83 14.08
C VAL A 315 -13.85 11.92 13.84
N PHE A 316 -14.05 10.61 13.94
CA PHE A 316 -13.01 9.61 13.73
C PHE A 316 -13.04 9.11 12.29
N VAL A 317 -11.89 9.19 11.62
CA VAL A 317 -11.68 8.80 10.22
C VAL A 317 -10.77 7.58 10.19
N HIS A 318 -11.34 6.43 9.87
CA HIS A 318 -10.64 5.15 9.90
C HIS A 318 -9.50 5.07 8.87
N GLY A 319 -8.60 4.10 9.09
CA GLY A 319 -7.54 3.76 8.13
C GLY A 319 -8.02 2.97 6.93
N GLY A 320 -7.12 2.65 6.01
CA GLY A 320 -7.41 1.79 4.88
C GLY A 320 -6.25 1.70 3.89
N PRO A 321 -6.46 1.11 2.71
CA PRO A 321 -7.76 0.66 2.19
C PRO A 321 -8.40 -0.51 2.93
N VAL A 322 -9.73 -0.58 2.94
CA VAL A 322 -10.52 -1.67 3.52
C VAL A 322 -11.41 -2.27 2.43
N PRO A 323 -11.39 -3.60 2.18
CA PRO A 323 -12.21 -4.20 1.13
C PRO A 323 -13.70 -3.82 1.23
N ALA A 324 -14.35 -3.58 0.09
CA ALA A 324 -15.75 -3.11 0.05
C ALA A 324 -16.75 -4.08 0.70
N ASP A 325 -16.43 -5.37 0.67
CA ASP A 325 -17.18 -6.47 1.25
C ASP A 325 -16.75 -6.84 2.68
N ALA A 326 -15.74 -6.17 3.24
CA ALA A 326 -15.27 -6.41 4.60
C ALA A 326 -16.40 -6.19 5.61
N ARG A 327 -16.62 -7.16 6.50
CA ARG A 327 -17.61 -7.09 7.59
C ARG A 327 -16.98 -7.61 8.90
N PRO A 328 -17.20 -6.92 10.03
CA PRO A 328 -17.90 -5.64 10.19
C PRO A 328 -17.17 -4.48 9.48
N THR A 329 -17.90 -3.41 9.11
CA THR A 329 -17.25 -2.22 8.52
C THR A 329 -16.48 -1.44 9.58
N PRO A 330 -15.55 -0.54 9.20
CA PRO A 330 -14.74 0.20 10.15
C PRO A 330 -15.49 0.91 11.26
N ARG A 331 -16.64 1.54 10.98
CA ARG A 331 -17.44 2.18 12.04
C ARG A 331 -17.99 1.22 13.10
N ASP A 332 -17.95 -0.08 12.85
CA ASP A 332 -18.35 -1.15 13.76
C ASP A 332 -17.14 -1.83 14.45
N TRP A 333 -15.90 -1.39 14.20
CA TRP A 333 -14.70 -1.96 14.83
C TRP A 333 -14.60 -1.60 16.33
N PRO A 334 -14.20 -2.56 17.20
CA PRO A 334 -14.10 -2.31 18.63
C PRO A 334 -13.21 -1.11 19.00
N GLY A 335 -12.07 -0.94 18.31
CA GLY A 335 -11.17 0.19 18.53
C GLY A 335 -11.88 1.54 18.35
N LEU A 336 -12.49 1.77 17.17
CA LEU A 336 -13.14 3.03 16.83
C LEU A 336 -14.42 3.27 17.65
N THR A 337 -15.23 2.24 17.86
CA THR A 337 -16.40 2.34 18.74
C THR A 337 -16.01 2.62 20.19
N GLY A 338 -14.86 2.13 20.64
CA GLY A 338 -14.29 2.43 21.95
C GLY A 338 -13.88 3.89 22.08
N TYR A 339 -13.14 4.42 21.09
CA TYR A 339 -12.79 5.84 21.03
C TYR A 339 -14.03 6.75 21.10
N ALA A 340 -15.05 6.49 20.27
CA ALA A 340 -16.26 7.30 20.23
C ALA A 340 -17.05 7.27 21.54
N ARG A 341 -17.12 6.10 22.19
CA ARG A 341 -17.76 5.98 23.51
C ARG A 341 -17.00 6.72 24.60
N CYS A 342 -15.67 6.63 24.64
CA CYS A 342 -14.86 7.36 25.61
C CYS A 342 -15.05 8.89 25.47
N VAL A 343 -15.01 9.40 24.24
CA VAL A 343 -15.29 10.83 23.96
C VAL A 343 -16.69 11.24 24.45
N ALA A 344 -17.70 10.39 24.24
CA ALA A 344 -19.05 10.62 24.74
C ALA A 344 -19.15 10.58 26.27
N GLY A 345 -18.45 9.66 26.92
CA GLY A 345 -18.33 9.62 28.37
C GLY A 345 -17.68 10.87 28.97
N ASP A 346 -16.74 11.46 28.23
CA ASP A 346 -16.03 12.69 28.62
C ASP A 346 -16.77 13.97 28.17
N GLY A 347 -18.00 13.85 27.68
CA GLY A 347 -18.91 14.98 27.49
C GLY A 347 -18.89 15.64 26.12
N ALA A 348 -18.30 15.01 25.09
CA ALA A 348 -18.29 15.47 23.69
C ALA A 348 -19.04 14.47 22.80
N VAL A 349 -19.49 14.87 21.62
CA VAL A 349 -20.12 13.94 20.67
C VAL A 349 -19.03 13.12 19.98
N GLY A 350 -19.08 11.78 20.11
CA GLY A 350 -18.27 10.89 19.30
C GLY A 350 -18.97 10.62 17.96
N VAL A 351 -18.27 10.81 16.84
CA VAL A 351 -18.81 10.60 15.49
C VAL A 351 -17.96 9.59 14.74
N LEU A 352 -18.55 8.48 14.32
CA LEU A 352 -17.91 7.51 13.41
C LEU A 352 -18.52 7.62 12.02
N LEU A 353 -17.75 7.28 10.99
CA LEU A 353 -18.21 7.19 9.61
C LEU A 353 -17.54 6.01 8.90
N ASP A 354 -18.16 5.51 7.83
CA ASP A 354 -17.47 4.67 6.83
C ASP A 354 -17.12 5.56 5.62
N HIS A 355 -15.96 5.36 5.00
CA HIS A 355 -15.65 5.98 3.70
C HIS A 355 -15.23 4.95 2.67
N ARG A 356 -15.34 5.30 1.39
CA ARG A 356 -15.14 4.34 0.28
C ARG A 356 -13.68 4.15 -0.11
N LEU A 357 -12.75 4.16 0.84
CA LEU A 357 -11.33 3.85 0.59
C LEU A 357 -11.16 2.34 0.51
N HIS A 358 -11.46 1.75 -0.64
CA HIS A 358 -11.41 0.31 -0.86
C HIS A 358 -10.18 -0.15 -1.63
N ASP A 359 -9.58 0.76 -2.39
CA ASP A 359 -8.29 0.62 -3.07
C ASP A 359 -7.47 1.91 -2.92
N LEU A 360 -6.17 1.86 -3.24
CA LEU A 360 -5.31 3.05 -3.29
C LEU A 360 -5.84 4.11 -4.26
N GLY A 361 -6.63 3.72 -5.26
CA GLY A 361 -7.29 4.68 -6.16
C GLY A 361 -8.47 5.46 -5.57
N ASP A 362 -8.97 5.08 -4.39
CA ASP A 362 -10.21 5.65 -3.86
C ASP A 362 -10.00 6.86 -2.94
N TYR A 363 -8.77 7.34 -2.71
CA TYR A 363 -8.53 8.40 -1.73
C TYR A 363 -9.32 9.69 -1.98
N GLU A 364 -9.42 10.14 -3.24
CA GLU A 364 -10.21 11.33 -3.59
C GLU A 364 -11.70 11.15 -3.25
N ARG A 365 -12.23 9.95 -3.50
CA ARG A 365 -13.61 9.59 -3.19
C ARG A 365 -13.83 9.51 -1.67
N ALA A 366 -12.88 8.91 -0.96
CA ALA A 366 -12.90 8.81 0.50
C ALA A 366 -12.83 10.19 1.17
N ALA A 367 -12.00 11.10 0.65
CA ALA A 367 -11.93 12.48 1.13
C ALA A 367 -13.27 13.21 0.98
N ALA A 368 -13.96 13.02 -0.15
CA ALA A 368 -15.31 13.56 -0.35
C ALA A 368 -16.35 12.96 0.62
N ASP A 369 -16.26 11.65 0.92
CA ASP A 369 -17.13 11.00 1.90
C ASP A 369 -16.91 11.55 3.32
N VAL A 370 -15.65 11.76 3.71
CA VAL A 370 -15.27 12.36 5.00
C VAL A 370 -15.81 13.79 5.10
N ALA A 371 -15.61 14.62 4.07
CA ALA A 371 -16.15 15.99 4.06
C ALA A 371 -17.68 16.01 4.19
N ALA A 372 -18.39 15.13 3.49
CA ALA A 372 -19.85 15.03 3.59
C ALA A 372 -20.31 14.55 4.97
N ALA A 373 -19.59 13.61 5.58
CA ALA A 373 -19.88 13.12 6.93
C ALA A 373 -19.65 14.20 8.00
N VAL A 374 -18.60 15.00 7.86
CA VAL A 374 -18.31 16.14 8.74
C VAL A 374 -19.44 17.18 8.67
N GLU A 375 -19.91 17.54 7.47
CA GLU A 375 -21.03 18.48 7.32
C GLU A 375 -22.34 17.90 7.89
N LEU A 376 -22.59 16.60 7.73
CA LEU A 376 -23.75 15.94 8.32
C LEU A 376 -23.70 15.99 9.86
N ALA A 377 -22.52 15.76 10.46
CA ALA A 377 -22.34 15.84 11.90
C ALA A 377 -22.51 17.29 12.41
N ARG A 378 -21.93 18.28 11.72
CA ARG A 378 -22.07 19.70 12.07
C ARG A 378 -23.50 20.22 11.97
N ALA A 379 -24.34 19.59 11.14
CA ALA A 379 -25.74 19.95 10.98
C ALA A 379 -26.67 19.34 12.06
N ASP A 380 -26.20 18.36 12.85
CA ASP A 380 -27.01 17.81 13.95
C ASP A 380 -27.16 18.87 15.05
N PRO A 381 -28.40 19.18 15.50
CA PRO A 381 -28.63 20.25 16.48
C PRO A 381 -28.03 19.98 17.86
N ARG A 382 -27.55 18.77 18.14
CA ARG A 382 -26.88 18.40 19.40
C ARG A 382 -25.35 18.54 19.30
N VAL A 383 -24.83 18.84 18.12
CA VAL A 383 -23.42 19.10 17.87
C VAL A 383 -23.20 20.61 17.82
N ASP A 384 -22.18 21.07 18.53
CA ASP A 384 -21.65 22.42 18.35
C ASP A 384 -20.79 22.44 17.08
N GLY A 385 -21.41 22.82 15.96
CA GLY A 385 -20.78 22.84 14.63
C GLY A 385 -19.59 23.79 14.49
N ASP A 386 -19.30 24.63 15.48
CA ASP A 386 -18.14 25.55 15.52
C ASP A 386 -16.99 25.03 16.40
N ARG A 387 -17.16 23.84 17.00
CA ARG A 387 -16.17 23.17 17.86
C ARG A 387 -16.04 21.69 17.50
N ILE A 388 -15.33 21.42 16.40
CA ILE A 388 -15.09 20.05 15.92
C ILE A 388 -13.61 19.72 15.97
N ALA A 389 -13.27 18.49 16.35
CA ALA A 389 -11.97 17.88 16.12
C ALA A 389 -12.09 16.75 15.09
N LEU A 390 -11.10 16.59 14.22
CA LEU A 390 -11.00 15.47 13.28
C LEU A 390 -9.86 14.56 13.71
N TRP A 391 -10.09 13.25 13.78
CA TRP A 391 -9.09 12.29 14.24
C TRP A 391 -8.88 11.17 13.21
N PHE A 392 -7.72 11.16 12.56
CA PHE A 392 -7.36 10.24 11.49
C PHE A 392 -6.51 9.07 12.00
N PHE A 393 -6.69 7.88 11.41
CA PHE A 393 -5.92 6.68 11.76
C PHE A 393 -5.26 6.08 10.51
N SER A 394 -4.04 5.56 10.65
CA SER A 394 -3.34 4.80 9.59
C SER A 394 -3.41 5.50 8.22
N GLY A 395 -3.78 4.80 7.14
CA GLY A 395 -3.94 5.34 5.79
C GLY A 395 -4.92 6.51 5.67
N GLY A 396 -5.88 6.64 6.61
CA GLY A 396 -6.76 7.81 6.70
C GLY A 396 -5.99 9.12 6.90
N GLY A 397 -4.75 9.06 7.39
CA GLY A 397 -3.84 10.19 7.51
C GLY A 397 -3.67 10.99 6.21
N LEU A 398 -3.66 10.35 5.03
CA LEU A 398 -3.52 11.07 3.76
C LEU A 398 -4.73 11.99 3.47
N ILE A 399 -5.92 11.64 3.97
CA ILE A 399 -7.14 12.45 3.82
C ILE A 399 -7.05 13.75 4.66
N ALA A 400 -6.17 13.78 5.67
CA ALA A 400 -5.94 14.97 6.49
C ALA A 400 -5.37 16.16 5.69
N ALA A 401 -4.82 15.93 4.50
CA ALA A 401 -4.14 16.95 3.71
C ALA A 401 -4.99 18.21 3.47
N ASP A 402 -6.26 18.07 3.08
CA ASP A 402 -7.12 19.25 2.81
C ASP A 402 -7.38 20.09 4.05
N TRP A 403 -7.53 19.42 5.19
CA TRP A 403 -7.83 20.06 6.47
C TRP A 403 -6.62 20.78 7.05
N LEU A 404 -5.41 20.32 6.70
CA LEU A 404 -4.15 21.00 7.01
C LEU A 404 -3.87 22.14 6.05
N ASP A 405 -4.20 21.97 4.76
CA ASP A 405 -3.89 22.95 3.71
C ASP A 405 -4.78 24.20 3.83
N ALA A 406 -6.05 24.01 4.18
CA ALA A 406 -7.01 25.09 4.40
C ALA A 406 -7.89 24.81 5.63
N PRO A 407 -7.36 24.95 6.86
CA PRO A 407 -8.10 24.71 8.08
C PRO A 407 -9.36 25.60 8.17
N PRO A 408 -10.57 25.01 8.27
CA PRO A 408 -11.76 25.82 8.44
C PRO A 408 -11.84 26.39 9.86
N ALA A 409 -12.43 27.57 10.02
CA ALA A 409 -12.45 28.30 11.31
C ALA A 409 -13.18 27.58 12.46
N TRP A 410 -14.01 26.58 12.15
CA TRP A 410 -14.70 25.74 13.14
C TRP A 410 -13.84 24.56 13.63
N LEU A 411 -12.76 24.22 12.91
CA LEU A 411 -11.88 23.11 13.26
C LEU A 411 -10.98 23.54 14.41
N ARG A 412 -11.06 22.82 15.53
CA ARG A 412 -10.33 23.14 16.77
C ARG A 412 -9.10 22.30 16.99
N CYS A 413 -9.05 21.12 16.39
CA CYS A 413 -7.94 20.19 16.55
C CYS A 413 -7.95 19.20 15.39
N LEU A 414 -6.75 18.85 14.91
CA LEU A 414 -6.55 17.69 14.05
C LEU A 414 -5.70 16.67 14.80
N ALA A 415 -6.22 15.47 14.97
CA ALA A 415 -5.51 14.38 15.61
C ALA A 415 -5.18 13.30 14.59
N ALA A 416 -4.05 12.63 14.78
CA ALA A 416 -3.63 11.54 13.93
C ALA A 416 -2.90 10.46 14.76
N THR A 417 -3.32 9.20 14.63
CA THR A 417 -2.73 8.07 15.37
C THR A 417 -2.14 7.07 14.40
N TYR A 418 -0.84 6.74 14.58
CA TYR A 418 -0.02 5.93 13.66
C TYR A 418 -0.26 6.26 12.18
N PRO A 419 -0.31 7.54 11.78
CA PRO A 419 -0.80 7.89 10.44
C PRO A 419 0.22 7.59 9.34
N VAL A 420 -0.30 7.39 8.13
CA VAL A 420 0.47 7.57 6.90
C VAL A 420 0.35 9.03 6.47
N LEU A 421 1.47 9.77 6.41
CA LEU A 421 1.47 11.22 6.17
C LEU A 421 2.08 11.63 4.82
N ALA A 422 2.62 10.66 4.08
CA ALA A 422 2.99 10.78 2.69
C ALA A 422 2.71 9.44 1.96
N PRO A 423 2.31 9.45 0.69
CA PRO A 423 2.12 8.21 -0.05
C PRO A 423 3.44 7.47 -0.23
N LEU A 424 3.40 6.14 -0.12
CA LEU A 424 4.56 5.31 -0.41
C LEU A 424 4.86 5.29 -1.92
N PRO A 425 6.12 5.11 -2.36
CA PRO A 425 6.51 5.26 -3.77
C PRO A 425 5.70 4.41 -4.74
N ASN A 426 5.42 3.16 -4.39
CA ASN A 426 4.65 2.23 -5.22
C ASN A 426 3.13 2.42 -5.16
N TRP A 427 2.60 3.38 -4.39
CA TRP A 427 1.16 3.63 -4.34
C TRP A 427 0.66 4.42 -5.56
N GLY A 428 1.57 5.01 -6.35
CA GLY A 428 1.19 5.78 -7.54
C GLY A 428 0.47 7.09 -7.24
N LEU A 429 0.69 7.63 -6.04
CA LEU A 429 0.06 8.82 -5.49
C LEU A 429 1.07 9.97 -5.29
N SER A 430 2.26 9.89 -5.89
CA SER A 430 3.34 10.88 -5.69
C SER A 430 2.96 12.31 -6.11
N GLU A 431 2.07 12.44 -7.10
CA GLU A 431 1.61 13.70 -7.70
C GLU A 431 0.24 14.20 -7.18
N THR A 432 -0.38 13.54 -6.19
CA THR A 432 -1.65 14.02 -5.62
C THR A 432 -1.44 15.11 -4.56
N ARG A 433 -2.49 15.91 -4.33
CA ARG A 433 -2.63 16.85 -3.21
C ARG A 433 -2.72 16.16 -1.84
N LEU A 434 -2.95 14.85 -1.79
CA LEU A 434 -3.09 14.04 -0.57
C LEU A 434 -1.73 13.80 0.11
N ARG A 435 -1.04 14.88 0.47
CA ARG A 435 0.29 14.88 1.08
C ARG A 435 0.29 15.77 2.32
N PRO A 436 -0.16 15.23 3.48
CA PRO A 436 -0.10 15.93 4.76
C PRO A 436 1.26 16.57 5.06
N VAL A 437 2.36 15.89 4.71
CA VAL A 437 3.73 16.44 4.82
C VAL A 437 3.87 17.82 4.18
N ARG A 438 3.25 18.08 3.03
CA ARG A 438 3.31 19.40 2.36
C ARG A 438 2.26 20.35 2.93
N ALA A 439 1.05 19.84 3.17
CA ALA A 439 -0.08 20.63 3.61
C ALA A 439 0.13 21.27 4.99
N VAL A 440 0.92 20.66 5.88
CA VAL A 440 1.19 21.19 7.22
C VAL A 440 1.81 22.59 7.20
N ALA A 441 2.48 22.97 6.11
CA ALA A 441 3.02 24.32 5.93
C ALA A 441 1.94 25.42 5.94
N ASN A 442 0.68 25.06 5.68
CA ASN A 442 -0.46 25.96 5.62
C ASN A 442 -1.40 25.81 6.83
N ALA A 443 -1.06 24.96 7.81
CA ALA A 443 -1.92 24.67 8.96
C ALA A 443 -2.13 25.86 9.92
N GLY A 444 -1.29 26.89 9.84
CA GLY A 444 -1.38 28.07 10.70
C GLY A 444 -1.33 27.71 12.18
N ASP A 445 -2.30 28.23 12.96
CA ASP A 445 -2.42 27.99 14.40
C ASP A 445 -3.30 26.78 14.75
N LEU A 446 -3.64 25.92 13.78
CA LEU A 446 -4.43 24.71 14.04
C LEU A 446 -3.63 23.75 14.95
N PRO A 447 -4.14 23.40 16.15
CA PRO A 447 -3.48 22.41 17.00
C PRO A 447 -3.53 21.01 16.36
N ILE A 448 -2.37 20.34 16.36
CA ILE A 448 -2.19 19.00 15.82
C ILE A 448 -1.74 18.06 16.93
N VAL A 449 -2.47 16.97 17.16
CA VAL A 449 -2.12 15.93 18.13
C VAL A 449 -1.70 14.66 17.40
N LEU A 450 -0.43 14.31 17.46
CA LEU A 450 0.14 13.18 16.74
C LEU A 450 0.53 12.06 17.70
N THR A 451 -0.12 10.91 17.61
CA THR A 451 0.28 9.70 18.35
C THR A 451 1.20 8.85 17.47
N ARG A 452 2.47 8.74 17.87
CA ARG A 452 3.51 7.97 17.18
C ARG A 452 3.80 6.67 17.93
N VAL A 453 3.89 5.56 17.21
CA VAL A 453 4.23 4.25 17.77
C VAL A 453 5.70 3.91 17.49
N GLY A 454 6.37 3.26 18.43
CA GLY A 454 7.82 3.04 18.36
C GLY A 454 8.24 1.74 17.65
N LEU A 455 7.34 0.77 17.53
CA LEU A 455 7.52 -0.45 16.73
C LEU A 455 6.77 -0.33 15.40
N GLU A 456 6.92 0.83 14.74
CA GLU A 456 6.30 1.12 13.45
C GLU A 456 7.10 0.51 12.28
N MET A 457 6.40 0.24 11.18
CA MET A 457 7.05 -0.11 9.91
C MET A 457 7.95 1.05 9.45
N PRO A 458 9.22 0.79 9.09
CA PRO A 458 10.17 1.85 8.72
C PRO A 458 9.65 2.79 7.64
N GLU A 459 8.92 2.27 6.66
CA GLU A 459 8.37 3.06 5.56
C GLU A 459 7.31 4.06 6.04
N LEU A 460 6.46 3.69 7.00
CA LEU A 460 5.45 4.58 7.57
C LEU A 460 6.08 5.58 8.55
N ALA A 461 7.01 5.11 9.38
CA ALA A 461 7.76 5.95 10.31
C ALA A 461 8.48 7.10 9.59
N ALA A 462 9.09 6.82 8.43
CA ALA A 462 9.73 7.83 7.60
C ALA A 462 8.76 8.95 7.17
N THR A 463 7.50 8.62 6.84
CA THR A 463 6.50 9.64 6.49
C THR A 463 6.14 10.56 7.66
N VAL A 464 6.15 10.01 8.88
CA VAL A 464 5.91 10.75 10.11
C VAL A 464 7.09 11.66 10.44
N GLU A 465 8.32 11.16 10.28
CA GLU A 465 9.53 11.95 10.47
C GLU A 465 9.61 13.13 9.49
N GLU A 466 9.29 12.90 8.21
CA GLU A 466 9.22 13.95 7.19
C GLU A 466 8.17 15.01 7.56
N PHE A 467 7.00 14.59 8.03
CA PHE A 467 5.93 15.50 8.46
C PHE A 467 6.38 16.36 9.64
N LEU A 468 6.97 15.74 10.67
CA LEU A 468 7.43 16.44 11.86
C LEU A 468 8.57 17.42 11.55
N ALA A 469 9.44 17.08 10.62
CA ALA A 469 10.48 17.99 10.14
C ALA A 469 9.87 19.23 9.47
N GLU A 470 8.94 19.06 8.51
CA GLU A 470 8.29 20.20 7.85
C GLU A 470 7.45 21.02 8.84
N ALA A 471 6.68 20.37 9.71
CA ALA A 471 5.87 21.04 10.73
C ALA A 471 6.73 21.95 11.63
N LYS A 472 7.89 21.43 12.06
CA LYS A 472 8.86 22.20 12.85
C LYS A 472 9.44 23.38 12.08
N ASP A 473 9.82 23.16 10.81
CA ASP A 473 10.40 24.20 9.96
C ASP A 473 9.40 25.34 9.67
N ARG A 474 8.09 25.02 9.69
CA ARG A 474 6.99 25.97 9.45
C ARG A 474 6.39 26.54 10.74
N GLY A 475 6.78 26.03 11.91
CA GLY A 475 6.27 26.46 13.20
C GLY A 475 4.82 26.04 13.46
N ALA A 476 4.36 24.93 12.87
CA ALA A 476 3.03 24.38 13.14
C ALA A 476 2.93 23.87 14.59
N ASP A 477 1.74 24.00 15.19
CA ASP A 477 1.46 23.57 16.56
C ASP A 477 1.23 22.06 16.62
N VAL A 478 2.29 21.28 16.86
CA VAL A 478 2.24 19.81 16.94
C VAL A 478 2.64 19.31 18.32
N GLU A 479 1.70 18.65 19.00
CA GLU A 479 1.96 17.84 20.20
C GLU A 479 2.16 16.38 19.79
N VAL A 480 3.33 15.81 20.10
CA VAL A 480 3.64 14.40 19.84
C VAL A 480 3.46 13.57 21.10
N ILE A 481 2.71 12.48 20.99
CA ILE A 481 2.48 11.47 22.03
C ILE A 481 3.14 10.18 21.57
N ASP A 482 4.20 9.78 22.27
CA ASP A 482 4.94 8.58 21.94
C ASP A 482 4.38 7.34 22.65
N VAL A 483 4.31 6.23 21.90
CA VAL A 483 4.05 4.87 22.38
C VAL A 483 5.24 4.00 22.00
N PRO A 484 6.38 4.10 22.71
CA PRO A 484 7.64 3.43 22.33
C PRO A 484 7.54 1.93 22.04
N ASN A 485 6.64 1.20 22.72
CA ASN A 485 6.46 -0.24 22.53
C ASN A 485 5.19 -0.60 21.76
N GLY A 486 4.48 0.39 21.22
CA GLY A 486 3.29 0.18 20.41
C GLY A 486 3.63 -0.22 18.98
N HIS A 487 2.79 -1.08 18.40
CA HIS A 487 2.74 -1.41 16.99
C HIS A 487 1.65 -0.59 16.27
N HIS A 488 1.62 -0.67 14.93
CA HIS A 488 0.53 -0.09 14.15
C HIS A 488 -0.83 -0.71 14.54
N GLY A 489 -1.80 0.13 14.93
CA GLY A 489 -3.09 -0.35 15.47
C GLY A 489 -3.02 -0.86 16.92
N PHE A 490 -2.05 -0.38 17.71
CA PHE A 490 -1.79 -0.79 19.10
C PHE A 490 -3.03 -0.84 20.01
N GLU A 491 -4.09 -0.10 19.69
CA GLU A 491 -5.28 0.01 20.54
C GLU A 491 -6.09 -1.29 20.70
N THR A 492 -5.85 -2.29 19.85
CA THR A 492 -6.50 -3.60 19.96
C THR A 492 -5.51 -4.76 20.03
N ILE A 493 -4.21 -4.50 19.80
CA ILE A 493 -3.17 -5.55 19.79
C ILE A 493 -2.15 -5.42 20.92
N ASP A 494 -1.85 -4.20 21.38
CA ASP A 494 -0.91 -3.95 22.47
C ASP A 494 -1.67 -3.51 23.73
N VAL A 495 -2.32 -4.45 24.41
CA VAL A 495 -3.12 -4.18 25.60
C VAL A 495 -2.24 -3.96 26.83
N THR A 496 -1.53 -2.83 26.85
CA THR A 496 -0.56 -2.45 27.89
C THR A 496 -0.97 -1.18 28.64
N ASP A 497 -0.37 -0.94 29.81
CA ASP A 497 -0.58 0.31 30.56
C ASP A 497 -0.03 1.54 29.82
N GLU A 498 1.03 1.37 29.04
CA GLU A 498 1.61 2.40 28.16
C GLU A 498 0.60 2.81 27.09
N SER A 499 0.03 1.84 26.37
CA SER A 499 -1.02 2.06 25.37
C SER A 499 -2.24 2.77 26.00
N ARG A 500 -2.67 2.32 27.19
CA ARG A 500 -3.76 2.97 27.95
C ARG A 500 -3.44 4.42 28.29
N ALA A 501 -2.22 4.70 28.72
CA ALA A 501 -1.81 6.06 29.06
C ALA A 501 -1.78 6.96 27.83
N ALA A 502 -1.25 6.49 26.70
CA ALA A 502 -1.19 7.22 25.45
C ALA A 502 -2.57 7.58 24.91
N VAL A 503 -3.49 6.61 24.84
CA VAL A 503 -4.88 6.85 24.40
C VAL A 503 -5.56 7.89 25.28
N ARG A 504 -5.43 7.78 26.62
CA ARG A 504 -6.01 8.77 27.55
C ARG A 504 -5.39 10.15 27.40
N HIS A 505 -4.08 10.23 27.16
CA HIS A 505 -3.40 11.50 26.93
C HIS A 505 -3.92 12.14 25.65
N ALA A 506 -3.95 11.40 24.54
CA ALA A 506 -4.46 11.89 23.27
C ALA A 506 -5.91 12.39 23.37
N MET A 507 -6.79 11.59 23.98
CA MET A 507 -8.18 11.98 24.22
C MET A 507 -8.28 13.27 25.02
N ARG A 508 -7.53 13.38 26.13
CA ARG A 508 -7.55 14.58 26.98
C ARG A 508 -7.07 15.82 26.23
N THR A 509 -5.99 15.71 25.45
CA THR A 509 -5.45 16.83 24.68
C THR A 509 -6.45 17.27 23.60
N VAL A 510 -6.97 16.33 22.80
CA VAL A 510 -7.96 16.63 21.74
C VAL A 510 -9.21 17.28 22.33
N LEU A 511 -9.74 16.74 23.42
CA LEU A 511 -10.90 17.30 24.12
C LEU A 511 -10.59 18.67 24.73
N GLY A 512 -9.39 18.88 25.25
CA GLY A 512 -8.95 20.20 25.76
C GLY A 512 -9.02 21.29 24.70
N HIS A 513 -8.57 21.00 23.48
CA HIS A 513 -8.69 21.93 22.35
C HIS A 513 -10.15 22.14 21.91
N ALA A 514 -10.98 21.10 21.94
CA ALA A 514 -12.39 21.18 21.56
C ALA A 514 -13.29 21.88 22.60
N PHE A 515 -13.08 21.67 23.89
CA PHE A 515 -13.86 22.29 24.97
C PHE A 515 -13.39 23.72 25.31
N GLY A 516 -12.13 24.05 25.03
CA GLY A 516 -11.46 25.24 25.52
C GLY A 516 -10.93 25.04 26.95
N THR A 517 -9.81 25.68 27.27
CA THR A 517 -9.17 25.61 28.60
C THR A 517 -10.04 26.29 29.66
N GLY A 518 -11.06 25.61 30.19
CA GLY A 518 -12.02 26.23 31.11
C GLY A 518 -12.90 25.30 31.94
N THR A 519 -12.78 23.98 31.84
CA THR A 519 -13.53 23.05 32.69
C THR A 519 -12.63 21.96 33.23
N GLU A 520 -12.19 22.12 34.47
CA GLU A 520 -11.74 20.98 35.27
C GLU A 520 -12.90 19.97 35.41
N PRO A 521 -12.62 18.65 35.38
CA PRO A 521 -13.63 17.65 35.67
C PRO A 521 -14.05 17.81 37.14
N GLY A 522 -15.35 18.04 37.35
CA GLY A 522 -15.93 18.22 38.68
C GLY A 522 -15.57 17.07 39.61
N THR A 523 -14.67 17.33 40.55
CA THR A 523 -14.46 16.47 41.71
C THR A 523 -15.77 16.41 42.49
N GLY A 524 -16.44 15.26 42.43
CA GLY A 524 -17.61 14.97 43.26
C GLY A 524 -17.25 15.13 44.72
N ALA A 525 -17.64 16.25 45.31
CA ALA A 525 -17.60 16.48 46.74
C ALA A 525 -18.70 15.63 47.39
N GLY A 526 -18.38 14.38 47.72
CA GLY A 526 -19.09 13.65 48.74
C GLY A 526 -18.89 14.35 50.08
N THR A 527 -19.98 14.68 50.78
CA THR A 527 -19.96 15.02 52.21
C THR A 527 -21.34 14.74 52.80
N PRO A 528 -21.41 14.44 54.10
CA PRO A 528 -20.99 13.20 54.75
C PRO A 528 -22.16 12.31 55.19
#